data_AF-A0A6P1EQL2-F1
#
_entry.id   AF-A0A6P1EQL2-F1
#
_cell.length_a   1.000
_cell.length_b   1.000
_cell.length_c   1.000
_cell.angle_alpha   90.00
_cell.angle_beta   90.00
_cell.angle_gamma   90.00
#
_symmetry.space_group_name_H-M   'P 1'
#
loop_
_entity.id
_entity.type
_entity.pdbx_description
1 polymer ?
#
loop_
_entity_poly.entity_id
_entity_poly.type
_entity_poly.pdbx_seq_one_letter_code
_entity_poly.pdbx_strand_id
1 'polypeptide(L)'
;MQNNTLNELLIIGNGFDLQCKLKTKYTDFFSKKYGIDFLTEKYIEKFPEQTVIQCKQKAIDFFINVFKEKLYNLNVEKFIQSNSDSYGYLINYFKQIFRQNFSDFEPTLTNWDIIFISSYVLMSNSDKFQWVDIEKMIFKTVTIVFKNKKEIFSNSEFPNDQARMKFINIVQYCFKDNKDLSTSMLDSLKKFEKSFALYIKNLIYKSKDHYFKRSEKLLKYLTSSYNEEIVHLDVINFNYSLDENIVNQMIHEKRFSNITFNSWTNIHGVASWNDSYTRSQINKLHSNYKRLAPPIFGIDWHDISDTTNDIDFNDPRIIFTKSFRLIDNQVNNMRDKKHQFQKNINKIIFFGHSLGHADYSYFESLFDIYNIYDSNIELNFYYKKGSSDFLDRLSAQKTLEEIIKLLTSYGQTSTNQHGENIVNKLLLEQRLNLLPSPSINKGTL
;
A
#
# COMPACT_ATOMS: atom_id res chain seq x y z
N MET A 1 -28.01 -15.79 -30.99
CA MET A 1 -26.61 -15.43 -30.68
C MET A 1 -26.39 -15.86 -29.25
N GLN A 2 -25.48 -16.82 -29.01
CA GLN A 2 -25.08 -17.12 -27.63
C GLN A 2 -24.37 -15.88 -27.11
N ASN A 3 -24.92 -15.22 -26.09
CA ASN A 3 -24.17 -14.21 -25.35
C ASN A 3 -22.96 -14.94 -24.77
N ASN A 4 -21.76 -14.67 -25.29
CA ASN A 4 -20.54 -15.21 -24.72
C ASN A 4 -20.42 -14.66 -23.30
N THR A 5 -20.34 -15.56 -22.32
CA THR A 5 -20.08 -15.21 -20.93
C THR A 5 -18.59 -15.30 -20.67
N LEU A 6 -18.00 -14.24 -20.13
CA LEU A 6 -16.60 -14.21 -19.71
C LEU A 6 -16.50 -14.24 -18.19
N ASN A 7 -15.68 -15.13 -17.67
CA ASN A 7 -15.35 -15.18 -16.25
C ASN A 7 -13.98 -14.54 -16.06
N GLU A 8 -13.90 -13.46 -15.29
CA GLU A 8 -12.68 -12.69 -15.13
C GLU A 8 -12.33 -12.50 -13.66
N LEU A 9 -11.02 -12.47 -13.38
CA LEU A 9 -10.50 -12.05 -12.10
C LEU A 9 -9.78 -10.71 -12.25
N LEU A 10 -10.24 -9.69 -11.54
CA LEU A 10 -9.62 -8.38 -11.51
C LEU A 10 -8.86 -8.18 -10.20
N ILE A 11 -7.59 -7.83 -10.31
CA ILE A 11 -6.72 -7.45 -9.21
C ILE A 11 -6.46 -5.95 -9.30
N ILE A 12 -6.90 -5.21 -8.28
CA ILE A 12 -6.69 -3.76 -8.21
C ILE A 12 -5.79 -3.37 -7.05
N GLY A 13 -4.82 -2.49 -7.33
CA GLY A 13 -3.99 -1.83 -6.32
C GLY A 13 -4.22 -0.32 -6.26
N ASN A 14 -3.41 0.39 -5.47
CA ASN A 14 -3.54 1.84 -5.24
C ASN A 14 -3.50 2.68 -6.53
N GLY A 15 -2.91 2.19 -7.61
CA GLY A 15 -2.93 2.85 -8.91
C GLY A 15 -4.34 3.02 -9.50
N PHE A 16 -5.30 2.17 -9.11
CA PHE A 16 -6.73 2.35 -9.43
C PHE A 16 -7.23 3.71 -8.93
N ASP A 17 -6.94 4.04 -7.67
CA ASP A 17 -7.31 5.32 -7.07
C ASP A 17 -6.65 6.51 -7.73
N LEU A 18 -5.35 6.40 -8.00
CA LEU A 18 -4.60 7.45 -8.69
C LEU A 18 -5.20 7.73 -10.07
N GLN A 19 -5.63 6.68 -10.76
CA GLN A 19 -6.33 6.79 -12.04
C GLN A 19 -7.69 7.49 -11.89
N CYS A 20 -8.41 7.22 -10.80
CA CYS A 20 -9.63 7.92 -10.40
C CYS A 20 -9.39 9.32 -9.76
N LYS A 21 -8.13 9.79 -9.75
CA LYS A 21 -7.67 11.09 -9.22
C LYS A 21 -7.79 11.22 -7.70
N LEU A 22 -7.86 10.11 -6.96
CA LEU A 22 -7.77 10.09 -5.51
C LEU A 22 -6.29 10.05 -5.11
N LYS A 23 -5.83 10.98 -4.28
CA LYS A 23 -4.41 11.14 -3.91
C LYS A 23 -4.01 10.15 -2.81
N THR A 24 -3.94 8.86 -3.13
CA THR A 24 -3.76 7.79 -2.13
C THR A 24 -2.33 7.30 -2.00
N LYS A 25 -1.34 8.01 -2.59
CA LYS A 25 0.07 7.69 -2.37
C LYS A 25 0.43 7.94 -0.90
N TYR A 26 1.35 7.15 -0.38
CA TYR A 26 1.96 7.41 0.92
C TYR A 26 2.53 8.83 1.00
N THR A 27 3.24 9.31 -0.02
CA THR A 27 3.76 10.69 -0.08
C THR A 27 2.69 11.77 0.09
N ASP A 28 1.48 11.56 -0.45
CA ASP A 28 0.36 12.50 -0.31
C ASP A 28 -0.21 12.44 1.12
N PHE A 29 -0.30 11.23 1.70
CA PHE A 29 -0.70 11.05 3.10
C PHE A 29 0.26 11.73 4.07
N PHE A 30 1.56 11.51 3.95
CA PHE A 30 2.55 12.12 4.83
C PHE A 30 2.65 13.64 4.64
N SER A 31 2.52 14.13 3.40
CA SER A 31 2.44 15.58 3.13
C SER A 31 1.29 16.22 3.92
N LYS A 32 0.12 15.56 3.95
CA LYS A 32 -1.03 16.04 4.70
C LYS A 32 -0.86 15.88 6.21
N LYS A 33 -0.38 14.72 6.65
CA LYS A 33 -0.28 14.35 8.07
C LYS A 33 0.79 15.13 8.83
N TYR A 34 1.88 15.54 8.18
CA TYR A 34 2.95 16.30 8.82
C TYR A 34 2.95 17.79 8.46
N GLY A 35 1.85 18.28 7.90
CA GLY A 35 1.62 19.72 7.73
C GLY A 35 2.36 20.34 6.56
N ILE A 36 2.97 19.56 5.67
CA ILE A 36 3.61 20.08 4.45
C ILE A 36 2.56 20.72 3.55
N ASP A 37 1.39 20.09 3.38
CA ASP A 37 0.31 20.68 2.57
C ASP A 37 -0.23 21.97 3.23
N PHE A 38 -0.31 22.01 4.57
CA PHE A 38 -0.72 23.21 5.32
C PHE A 38 0.29 24.36 5.16
N LEU A 39 1.59 24.08 5.27
CA LEU A 39 2.63 25.06 4.99
C LEU A 39 2.61 25.51 3.54
N THR A 40 2.33 24.60 2.60
CA THR A 40 2.22 24.92 1.18
C THR A 40 1.13 25.96 0.95
N GLU A 41 -0.04 25.81 1.57
CA GLU A 41 -1.15 26.79 1.52
C GLU A 41 -0.70 28.16 2.05
N LYS A 42 -0.01 28.21 3.21
CA LYS A 42 0.56 29.46 3.74
C LYS A 42 1.60 30.11 2.83
N TYR A 43 2.43 29.30 2.16
CA TYR A 43 3.40 29.82 1.20
C TYR A 43 2.75 30.36 -0.07
N ILE A 44 1.65 29.75 -0.54
CA ILE A 44 0.87 30.27 -1.67
C ILE A 44 0.27 31.64 -1.32
N GLU A 45 -0.28 31.79 -0.12
CA GLU A 45 -0.82 33.07 0.36
C GLU A 45 0.27 34.15 0.48
N LYS A 46 1.46 33.76 0.96
CA LYS A 46 2.60 34.68 1.15
C LYS A 46 3.31 35.05 -0.15
N PHE A 47 3.34 34.15 -1.13
CA PHE A 47 4.07 34.27 -2.39
C PHE A 47 3.15 33.94 -3.59
N PRO A 48 2.13 34.79 -3.86
CA PRO A 48 1.12 34.51 -4.89
C PRO A 48 1.69 34.46 -6.32
N GLU A 49 2.89 35.02 -6.54
CA GLU A 49 3.61 34.97 -7.82
C GLU A 49 4.24 33.61 -8.11
N GLN A 50 4.38 32.73 -7.11
CA GLN A 50 5.02 31.44 -7.25
C GLN A 50 4.02 30.33 -7.60
N THR A 51 4.50 29.34 -8.34
CA THR A 51 3.71 28.14 -8.64
C THR A 51 3.48 27.30 -7.39
N VAL A 52 2.38 26.53 -7.36
CA VAL A 52 2.09 25.56 -6.29
C VAL A 52 3.26 24.59 -6.06
N ILE A 53 3.97 24.20 -7.11
CA ILE A 53 5.13 23.30 -7.03
C ILE A 53 6.28 23.97 -6.27
N GLN A 54 6.58 25.24 -6.57
CA GLN A 54 7.62 26.00 -5.87
C GLN A 54 7.26 26.22 -4.39
N CYS A 55 6.01 26.58 -4.09
CA CYS A 55 5.54 26.72 -2.71
C CYS A 55 5.62 25.40 -1.93
N LYS A 56 5.27 24.28 -2.58
CA LYS A 56 5.39 22.95 -1.98
C LYS A 56 6.85 22.59 -1.71
N GLN A 57 7.77 22.91 -2.61
CA GLN A 57 9.20 22.69 -2.39
C GLN A 57 9.70 23.50 -1.20
N LYS A 58 9.32 24.78 -1.09
CA LYS A 58 9.65 25.61 0.10
C LYS A 58 9.12 25.01 1.40
N ALA A 59 7.91 24.47 1.40
CA ALA A 59 7.35 23.78 2.56
C ALA A 59 8.16 22.53 2.95
N ILE A 60 8.57 21.74 1.97
CA ILE A 60 9.42 20.56 2.17
C ILE A 60 10.79 20.97 2.71
N ASP A 61 11.44 21.96 2.12
CA ASP A 61 12.76 22.43 2.54
C ASP A 61 12.71 22.98 3.98
N PHE A 62 11.68 23.76 4.31
CA PHE A 62 11.45 24.23 5.68
C PHE A 62 11.27 23.06 6.65
N PHE A 63 10.42 22.09 6.31
CA PHE A 63 10.18 20.90 7.12
C PHE A 63 11.49 20.12 7.37
N ILE A 64 12.27 19.85 6.31
CA ILE A 64 13.54 19.14 6.40
C ILE A 64 14.51 19.91 7.29
N ASN A 65 14.69 21.21 7.08
CA ASN A 65 15.66 22.00 7.83
C ASN A 65 15.32 22.03 9.34
N VAL A 66 14.05 22.27 9.69
CA VAL A 66 13.60 22.29 11.09
C VAL A 66 13.88 20.94 11.76
N PHE A 67 13.45 19.83 11.16
CA PHE A 67 13.65 18.52 11.77
C PHE A 67 15.12 18.09 11.77
N LYS A 68 15.89 18.44 10.73
CA LYS A 68 17.30 18.10 10.64
C LYS A 68 18.08 18.74 11.77
N GLU A 69 17.92 20.05 11.98
CA GLU A 69 18.56 20.78 13.09
C GLU A 69 18.23 20.14 14.44
N LYS A 70 16.94 19.91 14.70
CA LYS A 70 16.48 19.33 15.98
C LYS A 70 17.00 17.91 16.20
N LEU A 71 16.98 17.09 15.16
CA LEU A 71 17.49 15.72 15.23
C LEU A 71 18.99 15.69 15.46
N TYR A 72 19.81 16.49 14.78
CA TYR A 72 21.26 16.51 15.02
C TYR A 72 21.61 16.92 16.46
N ASN A 73 20.88 17.90 17.03
CA ASN A 73 21.07 18.37 18.40
C ASN A 73 20.52 17.43 19.50
N LEU A 74 19.63 16.51 19.15
CA LEU A 74 19.02 15.57 20.09
C LEU A 74 20.03 14.54 20.61
N ASN A 75 20.38 14.54 21.90
CA ASN A 75 21.33 13.57 22.45
C ASN A 75 20.65 12.23 22.83
N VAL A 76 20.20 11.47 21.81
CA VAL A 76 19.50 10.19 22.00
C VAL A 76 20.35 9.14 22.72
N GLU A 77 21.67 9.16 22.51
CA GLU A 77 22.61 8.21 23.12
C GLU A 77 22.56 8.25 24.65
N LYS A 78 22.52 9.45 25.24
CA LYS A 78 22.35 9.62 26.68
C LYS A 78 21.03 9.06 27.19
N PHE A 79 19.95 9.16 26.41
CA PHE A 79 18.63 8.64 26.81
C PHE A 79 18.54 7.11 26.68
N ILE A 80 19.26 6.51 25.72
CA ILE A 80 19.38 5.05 25.65
C ILE A 80 20.09 4.52 26.91
N GLN A 81 21.06 5.26 27.46
CA GLN A 81 21.82 4.86 28.65
C GLN A 81 21.10 5.15 29.98
N SER A 82 20.06 5.99 30.00
CA SER A 82 19.35 6.34 31.24
C SER A 82 18.25 5.31 31.60
N ASN A 83 18.08 5.00 32.89
CA ASN A 83 16.99 4.11 33.37
C ASN A 83 15.61 4.79 33.45
N SER A 84 15.44 5.96 32.82
CA SER A 84 14.19 6.72 32.84
C SER A 84 13.17 6.15 31.87
N ASP A 85 11.89 6.09 32.27
CA ASP A 85 10.78 5.72 31.39
C ASP A 85 10.83 6.53 30.10
N SER A 86 11.15 5.85 29.01
CA SER A 86 11.37 6.45 27.68
C SER A 86 10.06 6.74 26.95
N TYR A 87 8.94 6.18 27.44
CA TYR A 87 7.69 6.13 26.72
C TYR A 87 7.10 7.54 26.52
N GLY A 88 7.04 7.95 25.26
CA GLY A 88 6.45 9.23 24.87
C GLY A 88 7.38 10.43 24.95
N TYR A 89 8.65 10.31 25.40
CA TYR A 89 9.59 11.44 25.39
C TYR A 89 9.79 11.99 23.97
N LEU A 90 10.18 11.14 23.02
CA LEU A 90 10.37 11.59 21.64
C LEU A 90 9.06 12.06 20.99
N ILE A 91 7.92 11.45 21.37
CA ILE A 91 6.60 11.92 20.91
C ILE A 91 6.37 13.36 21.36
N ASN A 92 6.61 13.65 22.65
CA ASN A 92 6.44 14.99 23.21
C ASN A 92 7.46 15.98 22.63
N TYR A 93 8.71 15.55 22.42
CA TYR A 93 9.74 16.35 21.76
C TYR A 93 9.31 16.75 20.34
N PHE A 94 8.82 15.81 19.53
CA PHE A 94 8.32 16.11 18.19
C PHE A 94 7.08 16.99 18.22
N LYS A 95 6.14 16.78 19.15
CA LYS A 95 4.99 17.70 19.35
C LYS A 95 5.44 19.12 19.65
N GLN A 96 6.47 19.29 20.47
CA GLN A 96 7.03 20.60 20.78
C GLN A 96 7.61 21.27 19.52
N ILE A 97 8.31 20.51 18.66
CA ILE A 97 8.79 21.01 17.37
C ILE A 97 7.61 21.49 16.51
N PHE A 98 6.54 20.70 16.41
CA PHE A 98 5.34 21.11 15.67
C PHE A 98 4.74 22.41 16.21
N ARG A 99 4.50 22.50 17.52
CA ARG A 99 3.94 23.72 18.15
C ARG A 99 4.80 24.96 17.93
N GLN A 100 6.12 24.81 17.97
CA GLN A 100 7.05 25.93 17.82
C GLN A 100 7.18 26.41 16.37
N ASN A 101 7.04 25.51 15.38
CA ASN A 101 7.41 25.80 13.98
C ASN A 101 6.24 25.76 12.99
N PHE A 102 5.11 25.14 13.34
CA PHE A 102 3.99 24.87 12.43
C PHE A 102 2.68 25.55 12.86
N SER A 103 2.74 26.58 13.71
CA SER A 103 1.57 27.32 14.22
C SER A 103 0.53 26.36 14.86
N ASP A 104 -0.75 26.50 14.52
CA ASP A 104 -1.86 25.68 15.05
C ASP A 104 -1.91 24.25 14.48
N PHE A 105 -0.93 23.83 13.68
CA PHE A 105 -0.87 22.47 13.16
C PHE A 105 -0.19 21.54 14.18
N GLU A 106 -0.98 20.72 14.87
CA GLU A 106 -0.48 19.67 15.76
C GLU A 106 -0.98 18.28 15.31
N PRO A 107 -0.11 17.43 14.74
CA PRO A 107 -0.51 16.10 14.31
C PRO A 107 -0.55 15.12 15.48
N THR A 108 -1.42 14.11 15.36
CA THR A 108 -1.35 12.93 16.23
C THR A 108 -0.13 12.08 15.85
N LEU A 109 0.78 11.90 16.80
CA LEU A 109 2.04 11.17 16.60
C LEU A 109 2.08 9.85 17.39
N THR A 110 2.74 8.88 16.79
CA THR A 110 3.12 7.58 17.33
C THR A 110 4.63 7.37 17.17
N ASN A 111 5.20 6.30 17.72
CA ASN A 111 6.62 6.01 17.53
C ASN A 111 6.97 5.78 16.04
N TRP A 112 6.04 5.22 15.27
CA TRP A 112 6.21 5.07 13.82
C TRP A 112 6.29 6.41 13.11
N ASP A 113 5.56 7.43 13.57
CA ASP A 113 5.66 8.77 12.99
C ASP A 113 7.05 9.38 13.17
N ILE A 114 7.66 9.14 14.33
CA ILE A 114 9.02 9.60 14.62
C ILE A 114 10.01 8.91 13.68
N ILE A 115 9.84 7.61 13.45
CA ILE A 115 10.67 6.83 12.52
C ILE A 115 10.51 7.36 11.09
N PHE A 116 9.28 7.56 10.61
CA PHE A 116 9.04 8.03 9.24
C PHE A 116 9.51 9.47 9.01
N ILE A 117 9.38 10.36 9.99
CA ILE A 117 9.94 11.72 9.88
C ILE A 117 11.47 11.66 9.91
N SER A 118 12.04 10.89 10.84
CA SER A 118 13.50 10.78 10.97
C SER A 118 14.14 10.15 9.74
N SER A 119 13.50 9.13 9.14
CA SER A 119 13.98 8.52 7.91
C SER A 119 13.93 9.50 6.75
N TYR A 120 12.84 10.28 6.62
CA TYR A 120 12.70 11.28 5.58
C TYR A 120 13.79 12.36 5.64
N VAL A 121 14.23 12.71 6.84
CA VAL A 121 15.16 13.82 7.09
C VAL A 121 16.62 13.38 7.11
N LEU A 122 16.92 12.18 7.61
CA LEU A 122 18.28 11.70 7.83
C LEU A 122 18.81 10.81 6.69
N MET A 123 17.96 10.23 5.84
CA MET A 123 18.39 9.38 4.72
C MET A 123 18.71 10.19 3.46
N SER A 124 19.55 9.64 2.59
CA SER A 124 19.95 10.25 1.32
C SER A 124 18.79 10.31 0.31
N ASN A 125 18.67 11.45 -0.41
CA ASN A 125 17.66 11.66 -1.45
C ASN A 125 17.75 10.67 -2.64
N SER A 126 18.90 10.03 -2.83
CA SER A 126 19.13 9.07 -3.92
C SER A 126 18.34 7.78 -3.75
N ASP A 127 17.96 7.43 -2.52
CA ASP A 127 17.18 6.23 -2.27
C ASP A 127 15.69 6.55 -2.16
N LYS A 128 14.90 5.75 -2.89
CA LYS A 128 13.45 5.85 -3.04
C LYS A 128 12.65 5.62 -1.73
N PHE A 129 13.26 5.72 -0.56
CA PHE A 129 12.67 5.44 0.77
C PHE A 129 11.92 6.59 1.42
N GLN A 130 11.90 7.78 0.81
CA GLN A 130 11.32 9.01 1.36
C GLN A 130 9.78 9.02 1.39
N TRP A 131 9.17 8.01 2.01
CA TRP A 131 7.73 7.74 2.08
C TRP A 131 7.09 7.07 0.87
N VAL A 132 7.86 6.31 0.09
CA VAL A 132 7.32 5.52 -1.02
C VAL A 132 7.14 4.05 -0.66
N ASP A 133 7.94 3.55 0.28
CA ASP A 133 8.00 2.13 0.67
C ASP A 133 7.96 2.00 2.20
N ILE A 134 6.74 1.96 2.74
CA ILE A 134 6.49 1.90 4.19
C ILE A 134 6.82 0.50 4.72
N GLU A 135 6.50 -0.53 3.95
CA GLU A 135 6.67 -1.94 4.29
C GLU A 135 8.15 -2.27 4.49
N LYS A 136 9.03 -1.81 3.60
CA LYS A 136 10.49 -1.97 3.79
C LYS A 136 11.01 -1.23 5.02
N MET A 137 10.50 -0.03 5.30
CA MET A 137 10.86 0.71 6.53
C MET A 137 10.41 -0.05 7.78
N ILE A 138 9.20 -0.63 7.78
CA ILE A 138 8.72 -1.49 8.87
C ILE A 138 9.66 -2.68 9.05
N PHE A 139 10.00 -3.40 7.97
CA PHE A 139 10.90 -4.56 8.01
C PHE A 139 12.26 -4.23 8.64
N LYS A 140 12.90 -3.16 8.18
CA LYS A 140 14.21 -2.75 8.70
C LYS A 140 14.12 -2.32 10.16
N THR A 141 13.07 -1.60 10.52
CA THR A 141 12.82 -1.15 11.91
C THR A 141 12.65 -2.35 12.84
N VAL A 142 11.74 -3.28 12.52
CA VAL A 142 11.51 -4.48 13.37
C VAL A 142 12.77 -5.34 13.45
N THR A 143 13.56 -5.43 12.38
CA THR A 143 14.80 -6.21 12.38
C THR A 143 15.87 -5.61 13.29
N ILE A 144 15.97 -4.28 13.38
CA ILE A 144 16.86 -3.63 14.34
C ILE A 144 16.38 -3.82 15.77
N VAL A 145 15.09 -3.62 16.00
CA VAL A 145 14.50 -3.71 17.35
C VAL A 145 14.61 -5.13 17.91
N PHE A 146 14.31 -6.15 17.10
CA PHE A 146 14.22 -7.55 17.58
C PHE A 146 15.45 -8.41 17.33
N LYS A 147 16.28 -8.10 16.31
CA LYS A 147 17.49 -8.88 16.00
C LYS A 147 18.78 -8.09 16.19
N ASN A 148 18.71 -6.79 16.52
CA ASN A 148 19.86 -5.90 16.68
C ASN A 148 20.81 -5.88 15.46
N LYS A 149 20.28 -6.18 14.27
CA LYS A 149 21.01 -6.19 12.99
C LYS A 149 21.10 -4.78 12.40
N LYS A 150 22.03 -3.97 12.91
CA LYS A 150 22.21 -2.56 12.54
C LYS A 150 22.64 -2.38 11.08
N GLU A 151 23.32 -3.37 10.51
CA GLU A 151 23.79 -3.43 9.13
C GLU A 151 22.68 -3.47 8.08
N ILE A 152 21.42 -3.73 8.49
CA ILE A 152 20.28 -3.72 7.57
C ILE A 152 19.98 -2.32 7.00
N PHE A 153 20.42 -1.27 7.70
CA PHE A 153 20.55 0.06 7.13
C PHE A 153 21.98 0.21 6.61
N SER A 154 22.13 0.23 5.29
CA SER A 154 23.43 0.37 4.65
C SER A 154 23.96 1.81 4.76
N ASN A 155 25.27 1.99 4.69
CA ASN A 155 25.88 3.32 4.74
C ASN A 155 25.48 4.20 3.55
N SER A 156 25.21 3.61 2.38
CA SER A 156 24.78 4.31 1.17
C SER A 156 23.41 4.96 1.31
N GLU A 157 22.56 4.45 2.21
CA GLU A 157 21.23 5.00 2.48
C GLU A 157 21.25 6.32 3.25
N PHE A 158 22.42 6.72 3.76
CA PHE A 158 22.59 7.91 4.58
C PHE A 158 23.69 8.81 4.01
N PRO A 159 23.61 10.13 4.24
CA PRO A 159 24.63 11.05 3.76
C PRO A 159 25.99 10.84 4.44
N ASN A 160 25.99 10.27 5.65
CA ASN A 160 27.19 9.90 6.41
C ASN A 160 26.85 8.93 7.56
N ASP A 161 27.90 8.36 8.16
CA ASP A 161 27.80 7.43 9.28
C ASP A 161 27.09 8.02 10.50
N GLN A 162 27.34 9.31 10.79
CA GLN A 162 26.69 10.01 11.91
C GLN A 162 25.16 10.04 11.75
N ALA A 163 24.65 10.33 10.54
CA ALA A 163 23.22 10.32 10.27
C ALA A 163 22.62 8.90 10.40
N ARG A 164 23.34 7.88 9.91
CA ARG A 164 22.95 6.47 10.05
C ARG A 164 22.83 6.08 11.51
N MET A 165 23.89 6.28 12.29
CA MET A 165 23.92 5.94 13.72
C MET A 165 22.87 6.73 14.50
N LYS A 166 22.66 8.00 14.16
CA LYS A 166 21.61 8.82 14.77
C LYS A 166 20.22 8.25 14.53
N PHE A 167 19.92 7.84 13.30
CA PHE A 167 18.65 7.22 12.95
C PHE A 167 18.46 5.88 13.68
N ILE A 168 19.47 5.01 13.70
CA ILE A 168 19.43 3.73 14.42
C ILE A 168 19.15 3.96 15.91
N ASN A 169 19.83 4.92 16.54
CA ASN A 169 19.61 5.26 17.95
C ASN A 169 18.17 5.76 18.20
N ILE A 170 17.60 6.55 17.28
CA ILE A 170 16.18 6.96 17.35
C ILE A 170 15.26 5.74 17.31
N VAL A 171 15.48 4.81 16.37
CA VAL A 171 14.68 3.58 16.25
C VAL A 171 14.74 2.77 17.55
N GLN A 172 15.94 2.55 18.09
CA GLN A 172 16.13 1.80 19.33
C GLN A 172 15.45 2.49 20.52
N TYR A 173 15.56 3.82 20.63
CA TYR A 173 14.94 4.56 21.70
C TYR A 173 13.40 4.57 21.62
N CYS A 174 12.83 4.67 20.41
CA CYS A 174 11.38 4.64 20.19
C CYS A 174 10.70 3.41 20.81
N PHE A 175 11.40 2.29 20.92
CA PHE A 175 10.85 1.04 21.44
C PHE A 175 11.67 0.47 22.61
N LYS A 176 12.32 1.34 23.38
CA LYS A 176 13.07 0.95 24.59
C LYS A 176 12.13 0.53 25.73
N ASP A 177 12.55 -0.44 26.55
CA ASP A 177 11.96 -0.80 27.86
C ASP A 177 10.47 -1.18 27.86
N ASN A 178 10.04 -2.03 26.92
CA ASN A 178 8.66 -2.50 26.86
C ASN A 178 8.57 -4.01 27.12
N LYS A 179 7.93 -4.41 28.22
CA LYS A 179 7.76 -5.83 28.59
C LYS A 179 7.05 -6.65 27.50
N ASP A 180 6.13 -6.02 26.76
CA ASP A 180 5.43 -6.58 25.60
C ASP A 180 5.76 -5.81 24.32
N LEU A 181 7.06 -5.70 24.03
CA LEU A 181 7.63 -4.89 22.96
C LEU A 181 6.97 -5.10 21.60
N SER A 182 6.80 -6.35 21.17
CA SER A 182 6.20 -6.70 19.88
C SER A 182 4.75 -6.21 19.79
N THR A 183 3.94 -6.54 20.79
CA THR A 183 2.53 -6.12 20.89
C THR A 183 2.40 -4.60 20.90
N SER A 184 3.19 -3.90 21.70
CA SER A 184 3.12 -2.43 21.78
C SER A 184 3.55 -1.73 20.49
N MET A 185 4.60 -2.25 19.85
CA MET A 185 5.06 -1.76 18.54
C MET A 185 3.99 -2.00 17.45
N LEU A 186 3.32 -3.15 17.46
CA LEU A 186 2.21 -3.45 16.56
C LEU A 186 0.98 -2.56 16.85
N ASP A 187 0.64 -2.32 18.12
CA ASP A 187 -0.46 -1.42 18.49
C ASP A 187 -0.20 0.02 18.05
N SER A 188 1.05 0.47 18.17
CA SER A 188 1.48 1.75 17.62
C SER A 188 1.32 1.79 16.09
N LEU A 189 1.62 0.69 15.38
CA LEU A 189 1.44 0.59 13.93
C LEU A 189 -0.05 0.64 13.56
N LYS A 190 -0.89 -0.10 14.29
CA LYS A 190 -2.36 -0.09 14.14
C LYS A 190 -2.95 1.31 14.32
N LYS A 191 -2.37 2.17 15.18
CA LYS A 191 -2.77 3.59 15.30
C LYS A 191 -2.39 4.39 14.06
N PHE A 192 -1.19 4.20 13.54
CA PHE A 192 -0.72 4.84 12.31
C PHE A 192 -1.60 4.47 11.11
N GLU A 193 -1.91 3.19 10.94
CA GLU A 193 -2.80 2.67 9.90
C GLU A 193 -4.21 3.26 9.95
N LYS A 194 -4.79 3.38 11.15
CA LYS A 194 -6.08 4.04 11.34
C LYS A 194 -6.03 5.50 10.90
N SER A 195 -4.91 6.19 11.13
CA SER A 195 -4.75 7.57 10.64
C SER A 195 -4.68 7.65 9.11
N PHE A 196 -4.06 6.65 8.46
CA PHE A 196 -4.09 6.51 7.00
C PHE A 196 -5.51 6.21 6.49
N ALA A 197 -6.25 5.33 7.17
CA ALA A 197 -7.65 5.03 6.84
C ALA A 197 -8.53 6.30 6.84
N LEU A 198 -8.41 7.11 7.90
CA LEU A 198 -9.15 8.36 8.03
C LEU A 198 -8.79 9.37 6.94
N TYR A 199 -7.52 9.43 6.55
CA TYR A 199 -7.07 10.24 5.41
C TYR A 199 -7.77 9.82 4.12
N ILE A 200 -7.75 8.53 3.78
CA ILE A 200 -8.40 8.00 2.58
C ILE A 200 -9.92 8.23 2.63
N LYS A 201 -10.56 7.97 3.78
CA LYS A 201 -12.00 8.22 4.00
C LYS A 201 -12.35 9.69 3.71
N ASN A 202 -11.54 10.63 4.19
CA ASN A 202 -11.73 12.06 3.94
C ASN A 202 -11.56 12.44 2.46
N LEU A 203 -10.62 11.81 1.74
CA LEU A 203 -10.47 12.02 0.30
C LEU A 203 -11.72 11.57 -0.47
N ILE A 204 -12.25 10.39 -0.13
CA ILE A 204 -13.49 9.86 -0.74
C ILE A 204 -14.64 10.80 -0.45
N TYR A 205 -14.84 11.20 0.81
CA TYR A 205 -15.93 12.10 1.20
C TYR A 205 -15.90 13.42 0.40
N LYS A 206 -14.72 14.04 0.25
CA LYS A 206 -14.55 15.29 -0.51
C LYS A 206 -14.76 15.16 -2.02
N SER A 207 -14.67 13.96 -2.58
CA SER A 207 -14.69 13.73 -4.03
C SER A 207 -15.72 12.69 -4.48
N LYS A 208 -16.67 12.34 -3.60
CA LYS A 208 -17.51 11.14 -3.69
C LYS A 208 -18.09 10.89 -5.07
N ASP A 209 -18.88 11.82 -5.60
CA ASP A 209 -19.56 11.63 -6.90
C ASP A 209 -18.58 11.50 -8.07
N HIS A 210 -17.51 12.28 -8.05
CA HIS A 210 -16.47 12.20 -9.08
C HIS A 210 -15.68 10.91 -8.99
N TYR A 211 -15.32 10.47 -7.79
CA TYR A 211 -14.59 9.24 -7.56
C TYR A 211 -15.43 8.03 -7.97
N PHE A 212 -16.71 7.99 -7.61
CA PHE A 212 -17.62 6.89 -7.96
C PHE A 212 -17.81 6.77 -9.47
N LYS A 213 -18.08 7.90 -10.16
CA LYS A 213 -18.20 7.92 -11.63
C LYS A 213 -16.90 7.48 -12.33
N ARG A 214 -15.74 7.87 -11.83
CA ARG A 214 -14.45 7.45 -12.41
C ARG A 214 -14.15 5.99 -12.15
N SER A 215 -14.49 5.49 -10.97
CA SER A 215 -14.31 4.08 -10.60
C SER A 215 -15.20 3.18 -11.46
N GLU A 216 -16.47 3.55 -11.63
CA GLU A 216 -17.42 2.86 -12.50
C GLU A 216 -16.91 2.79 -13.94
N LYS A 217 -16.47 3.92 -14.51
CA LYS A 217 -15.91 3.97 -15.87
C LYS A 217 -14.65 3.12 -16.02
N LEU A 218 -13.78 3.14 -15.02
CA LEU A 218 -12.55 2.36 -15.02
C LEU A 218 -12.84 0.86 -14.92
N LEU A 219 -13.75 0.43 -14.04
CA LEU A 219 -14.18 -0.96 -13.95
C LEU A 219 -14.75 -1.44 -15.30
N LYS A 220 -15.68 -0.68 -15.90
CA LYS A 220 -16.20 -0.96 -17.24
C LYS A 220 -15.08 -1.10 -18.27
N TYR A 221 -14.13 -0.17 -18.30
CA TYR A 221 -13.04 -0.25 -19.26
C TYR A 221 -12.16 -1.50 -19.09
N LEU A 222 -11.90 -1.91 -17.85
CA LEU A 222 -11.02 -3.04 -17.57
C LEU A 222 -11.67 -4.39 -17.90
N THR A 223 -12.99 -4.49 -17.74
CA THR A 223 -13.70 -5.76 -17.86
C THR A 223 -14.52 -5.87 -19.16
N SER A 224 -14.93 -4.75 -19.76
CA SER A 224 -15.69 -4.77 -21.01
C SER A 224 -14.78 -5.12 -22.18
N SER A 225 -15.01 -6.28 -22.80
CA SER A 225 -14.72 -6.44 -24.23
C SER A 225 -15.68 -5.52 -25.01
N TYR A 226 -15.24 -4.99 -26.15
CA TYR A 226 -16.03 -4.10 -27.01
C TYR A 226 -17.31 -4.75 -27.60
N ASN A 227 -17.65 -5.99 -27.20
CA ASN A 227 -18.48 -6.93 -27.96
C ASN A 227 -19.75 -7.42 -27.23
N GLU A 228 -20.34 -6.62 -26.33
CA GLU A 228 -21.63 -6.93 -25.65
C GLU A 228 -21.64 -8.20 -24.75
N GLU A 229 -20.47 -8.78 -24.45
CA GLU A 229 -20.37 -9.98 -23.61
C GLU A 229 -20.79 -9.72 -22.16
N ILE A 230 -21.37 -10.75 -21.52
CA ILE A 230 -21.72 -10.71 -20.09
C ILE A 230 -20.48 -11.15 -19.30
N VAL A 231 -20.00 -10.30 -18.39
CA VAL A 231 -18.82 -10.57 -17.57
C VAL A 231 -19.23 -10.96 -16.16
N HIS A 232 -18.76 -12.11 -15.70
CA HIS A 232 -18.78 -12.53 -14.30
C HIS A 232 -17.44 -12.19 -13.66
N LEU A 233 -17.44 -11.23 -12.75
CA LEU A 233 -16.22 -10.64 -12.22
C LEU A 233 -16.00 -11.03 -10.76
N ASP A 234 -14.83 -11.58 -10.48
CA ASP A 234 -14.25 -11.61 -9.14
C ASP A 234 -13.25 -10.47 -8.97
N VAL A 235 -13.22 -9.84 -7.79
CA VAL A 235 -12.27 -8.75 -7.52
C VAL A 235 -11.46 -9.01 -6.26
N ILE A 236 -10.13 -8.97 -6.41
CA ILE A 236 -9.19 -8.88 -5.30
C ILE A 236 -8.68 -7.43 -5.23
N ASN A 237 -9.09 -6.76 -4.17
CA ASN A 237 -8.81 -5.37 -3.95
C ASN A 237 -7.72 -5.18 -2.87
N PHE A 238 -6.53 -4.79 -3.31
CA PHE A 238 -5.38 -4.42 -2.46
C PHE A 238 -5.45 -2.95 -2.01
N ASN A 239 -6.39 -2.18 -2.58
CA ASN A 239 -6.62 -0.78 -2.27
C ASN A 239 -7.67 -0.63 -1.15
N TYR A 240 -7.68 0.54 -0.53
CA TYR A 240 -8.35 0.81 0.75
C TYR A 240 -9.67 1.56 0.61
N SER A 241 -9.87 2.25 -0.51
CA SER A 241 -10.96 3.21 -0.73
C SER A 241 -12.25 2.58 -1.22
N LEU A 242 -12.15 1.67 -2.21
CA LEU A 242 -13.30 1.05 -2.85
C LEU A 242 -13.72 -0.22 -2.10
N ASP A 243 -14.55 -0.05 -1.08
CA ASP A 243 -15.12 -1.18 -0.34
C ASP A 243 -16.33 -1.80 -1.05
N GLU A 244 -16.67 -3.03 -0.66
CA GLU A 244 -17.79 -3.80 -1.21
C GLU A 244 -19.14 -3.10 -1.07
N ASN A 245 -19.35 -2.31 -0.02
CA ASN A 245 -20.59 -1.56 0.14
C ASN A 245 -20.74 -0.47 -0.93
N ILE A 246 -19.66 0.22 -1.29
CA ILE A 246 -19.66 1.20 -2.39
C ILE A 246 -20.03 0.50 -3.71
N VAL A 247 -19.47 -0.67 -3.98
CA VAL A 247 -19.74 -1.41 -5.22
C VAL A 247 -21.19 -1.91 -5.23
N ASN A 248 -21.70 -2.44 -4.12
CA ASN A 248 -23.10 -2.83 -4.02
C ASN A 248 -24.07 -1.65 -4.20
N GLN A 249 -23.71 -0.46 -3.69
CA GLN A 249 -24.47 0.74 -3.99
C GLN A 249 -24.52 1.00 -5.51
N MET A 250 -23.39 0.89 -6.22
CA MET A 250 -23.34 1.07 -7.67
C MET A 250 -24.16 0.02 -8.43
N ILE A 251 -24.17 -1.24 -7.96
CA ILE A 251 -25.00 -2.32 -8.52
C ILE A 251 -26.49 -2.01 -8.33
N HIS A 252 -26.91 -1.61 -7.13
CA HIS A 252 -28.30 -1.23 -6.85
C HIS A 252 -28.76 -0.03 -7.68
N GLU A 253 -27.87 0.91 -7.96
CA GLU A 253 -28.10 2.04 -8.86
C GLU A 253 -28.10 1.64 -10.36
N LYS A 254 -28.01 0.33 -10.68
CA LYS A 254 -27.99 -0.24 -12.04
C LYS A 254 -26.91 0.37 -12.93
N ARG A 255 -25.76 0.71 -12.35
CA ARG A 255 -24.65 1.31 -13.08
C ARG A 255 -23.91 0.33 -13.98
N PHE A 256 -24.09 -0.97 -13.80
CA PHE A 256 -23.46 -2.02 -14.60
C PHE A 256 -24.52 -2.82 -15.34
N SER A 257 -24.51 -2.76 -16.68
CA SER A 257 -25.46 -3.51 -17.51
C SER A 257 -24.96 -4.91 -17.86
N ASN A 258 -23.65 -5.05 -18.09
CA ASN A 258 -23.04 -6.27 -18.62
C ASN A 258 -22.03 -6.90 -17.65
N ILE A 259 -21.92 -6.41 -16.42
CA ILE A 259 -20.99 -6.93 -15.41
C ILE A 259 -21.81 -7.42 -14.22
N THR A 260 -21.61 -8.69 -13.89
CA THR A 260 -22.13 -9.33 -12.68
C THR A 260 -20.95 -9.57 -11.74
N PHE A 261 -21.00 -8.99 -10.54
CA PHE A 261 -19.95 -9.19 -9.54
C PHE A 261 -20.26 -10.46 -8.74
N ASN A 262 -19.37 -11.46 -8.84
CA ASN A 262 -19.49 -12.71 -8.09
C ASN A 262 -18.87 -12.58 -6.70
N SER A 263 -17.71 -11.94 -6.58
CA SER A 263 -17.07 -11.66 -5.29
C SER A 263 -16.28 -10.34 -5.31
N TRP A 264 -16.20 -9.70 -4.14
CA TRP A 264 -15.37 -8.52 -3.92
C TRP A 264 -14.63 -8.64 -2.59
N THR A 265 -13.30 -8.74 -2.64
CA THR A 265 -12.49 -8.92 -1.42
C THR A 265 -11.47 -7.80 -1.22
N ASN A 266 -11.63 -7.02 -0.17
CA ASN A 266 -10.61 -6.08 0.29
C ASN A 266 -9.60 -6.78 1.21
N ILE A 267 -8.49 -7.28 0.65
CA ILE A 267 -7.55 -8.12 1.43
C ILE A 267 -6.69 -7.33 2.41
N HIS A 268 -6.46 -6.04 2.16
CA HIS A 268 -5.65 -5.17 3.02
C HIS A 268 -6.48 -4.23 3.90
N GLY A 269 -7.74 -4.57 4.15
CA GLY A 269 -8.67 -3.75 4.93
C GLY A 269 -9.22 -2.54 4.16
N VAL A 270 -10.04 -1.75 4.83
CA VAL A 270 -10.84 -0.68 4.21
C VAL A 270 -10.75 0.64 4.99
N ALA A 271 -10.78 1.76 4.27
CA ALA A 271 -10.76 3.11 4.84
C ALA A 271 -12.00 3.40 5.70
N SER A 272 -13.13 2.81 5.34
CA SER A 272 -14.42 2.89 6.02
C SER A 272 -14.55 1.94 7.23
N TRP A 273 -13.45 1.37 7.74
CA TRP A 273 -13.48 0.35 8.81
C TRP A 273 -14.27 0.75 10.07
N ASN A 274 -14.28 2.04 10.39
CA ASN A 274 -14.97 2.59 11.55
C ASN A 274 -16.39 3.10 11.25
N ASP A 275 -16.90 2.88 10.04
CA ASP A 275 -18.21 3.32 9.61
C ASP A 275 -19.29 2.29 9.95
N SER A 276 -20.22 2.65 10.84
CA SER A 276 -21.28 1.74 11.30
C SER A 276 -22.26 1.38 10.19
N TYR A 277 -22.54 2.32 9.27
CA TYR A 277 -23.42 2.07 8.14
C TYR A 277 -22.77 1.09 7.16
N THR A 278 -21.54 1.36 6.72
CA THR A 278 -20.80 0.42 5.84
C THR A 278 -20.73 -0.97 6.46
N ARG A 279 -20.40 -1.07 7.76
CA ARG A 279 -20.39 -2.35 8.47
C ARG A 279 -21.76 -3.03 8.43
N SER A 280 -22.84 -2.31 8.73
CA SER A 280 -24.17 -2.88 8.70
C SER A 280 -24.56 -3.39 7.32
N GLN A 281 -24.16 -2.72 6.23
CA GLN A 281 -24.46 -3.20 4.88
C GLN A 281 -23.63 -4.44 4.52
N ILE A 282 -22.33 -4.46 4.81
CA ILE A 282 -21.48 -5.63 4.57
C ILE A 282 -21.96 -6.84 5.39
N ASN A 283 -22.40 -6.63 6.64
CA ASN A 283 -22.97 -7.70 7.48
C ASN A 283 -24.26 -8.31 6.92
N LYS A 284 -25.00 -7.59 6.06
CA LYS A 284 -26.19 -8.15 5.39
C LYS A 284 -25.79 -9.05 4.22
N LEU A 285 -24.63 -8.79 3.61
CA LEU A 285 -24.09 -9.56 2.49
C LEU A 285 -23.39 -10.83 2.99
N HIS A 286 -22.59 -10.69 4.05
CA HIS A 286 -21.80 -11.77 4.64
C HIS A 286 -22.30 -12.10 6.04
N SER A 287 -22.69 -13.36 6.25
CA SER A 287 -23.11 -13.84 7.56
C SER A 287 -21.94 -13.78 8.55
N ASN A 288 -22.14 -13.23 9.75
CA ASN A 288 -21.16 -13.18 10.87
C ASN A 288 -20.00 -12.18 10.78
N TYR A 289 -20.18 -11.08 10.06
CA TYR A 289 -19.15 -10.06 10.01
C TYR A 289 -19.14 -9.14 11.25
N LYS A 290 -18.19 -9.34 12.19
CA LYS A 290 -18.16 -8.57 13.45
C LYS A 290 -17.39 -7.25 13.34
N ARG A 291 -16.36 -7.18 12.49
CA ARG A 291 -15.43 -6.05 12.45
C ARG A 291 -14.76 -5.88 11.08
N LEU A 292 -14.84 -4.68 10.53
CA LEU A 292 -14.03 -4.27 9.37
C LEU A 292 -12.59 -4.01 9.80
N ALA A 293 -11.64 -4.55 9.04
CA ALA A 293 -10.22 -4.28 9.24
C ALA A 293 -9.87 -2.88 8.71
N PRO A 294 -9.13 -2.04 9.47
CA PRO A 294 -8.46 -0.87 8.90
C PRO A 294 -7.37 -1.31 7.90
N PRO A 295 -6.79 -0.38 7.11
CA PRO A 295 -5.62 -0.63 6.28
C PRO A 295 -4.53 -1.45 6.99
N ILE A 296 -3.94 -2.42 6.30
CA ILE A 296 -2.97 -3.38 6.83
C ILE A 296 -1.62 -3.20 6.12
N PHE A 297 -0.64 -2.60 6.80
CA PHE A 297 0.77 -2.58 6.41
C PHE A 297 1.56 -3.75 7.00
N GLY A 298 1.89 -4.75 6.19
CA GLY A 298 2.68 -5.90 6.64
C GLY A 298 3.91 -6.12 5.80
N ILE A 299 4.87 -6.83 6.38
CA ILE A 299 6.09 -7.29 5.73
C ILE A 299 5.88 -8.68 5.12
N ASP A 300 6.76 -9.06 4.20
CA ASP A 300 6.73 -10.43 3.66
C ASP A 300 7.14 -11.43 4.74
N TRP A 301 6.55 -12.63 4.69
CA TRP A 301 7.02 -13.76 5.48
C TRP A 301 8.42 -14.19 5.02
N HIS A 302 8.69 -14.16 3.70
CA HIS A 302 9.97 -14.59 3.16
C HIS A 302 11.14 -13.73 3.68
N ASP A 303 10.93 -12.43 3.85
CA ASP A 303 11.91 -11.48 4.39
C ASP A 303 12.40 -11.82 5.81
N ILE A 304 11.59 -12.53 6.61
CA ILE A 304 11.97 -12.92 7.98
C ILE A 304 12.47 -14.35 8.08
N SER A 305 12.23 -15.18 7.05
CA SER A 305 12.52 -16.62 7.04
C SER A 305 13.96 -17.00 6.64
N ASP A 306 14.87 -16.04 6.47
CA ASP A 306 16.19 -16.28 5.88
C ASP A 306 17.19 -17.09 6.76
N THR A 307 17.81 -18.08 6.11
CA THR A 307 19.11 -18.79 6.31
C THR A 307 19.19 -20.17 6.98
N THR A 308 18.16 -20.69 7.62
CA THR A 308 18.14 -22.09 8.06
C THR A 308 16.80 -22.69 7.69
N ASN A 309 16.75 -23.94 7.21
CA ASN A 309 15.51 -24.66 6.90
C ASN A 309 14.57 -24.85 8.13
N ASP A 310 14.90 -24.26 9.28
CA ASP A 310 14.11 -24.24 10.50
C ASP A 310 13.40 -22.90 10.68
N ILE A 311 12.07 -22.95 10.72
CA ILE A 311 11.21 -21.82 11.02
C ILE A 311 11.32 -21.49 12.51
N ASP A 312 11.86 -20.31 12.85
CA ASP A 312 11.81 -19.77 14.21
C ASP A 312 10.41 -19.21 14.51
N PHE A 313 9.49 -20.08 14.94
CA PHE A 313 8.14 -19.68 15.36
C PHE A 313 8.13 -18.74 16.58
N ASN A 314 9.26 -18.57 17.26
CA ASN A 314 9.40 -17.62 18.38
C ASN A 314 9.89 -16.25 17.91
N ASP A 315 10.10 -16.03 16.61
CA ASP A 315 10.51 -14.73 16.10
C ASP A 315 9.41 -13.67 16.35
N PRO A 316 9.67 -12.64 17.18
CA PRO A 316 8.66 -11.63 17.49
C PRO A 316 8.24 -10.78 16.28
N ARG A 317 8.96 -10.86 15.15
CA ARG A 317 8.63 -10.16 13.90
C ARG A 317 7.45 -10.81 13.17
N ILE A 318 7.10 -12.06 13.48
CA ILE A 318 6.01 -12.79 12.83
C ILE A 318 4.69 -12.01 12.85
N ILE A 319 4.40 -11.31 13.95
CA ILE A 319 3.14 -10.56 14.10
C ILE A 319 3.00 -9.38 13.11
N PHE A 320 4.10 -8.97 12.47
CA PHE A 320 4.12 -7.91 11.46
C PHE A 320 3.96 -8.44 10.04
N THR A 321 4.05 -9.75 9.84
CA THR A 321 3.87 -10.35 8.51
C THR A 321 2.44 -10.19 8.02
N LYS A 322 2.26 -10.00 6.72
CA LYS A 322 0.91 -9.83 6.14
C LYS A 322 -0.02 -10.99 6.49
N SER A 323 0.46 -12.23 6.39
CA SER A 323 -0.31 -13.44 6.67
C SER A 323 -0.83 -13.48 8.10
N PHE A 324 0.05 -13.24 9.09
CA PHE A 324 -0.37 -13.17 10.50
C PHE A 324 -1.43 -12.07 10.69
N ARG A 325 -1.20 -10.90 10.09
CA ARG A 325 -2.08 -9.75 10.26
C ARG A 325 -3.44 -9.91 9.60
N LEU A 326 -3.55 -10.61 8.48
CA LEU A 326 -4.84 -10.93 7.87
C LEU A 326 -5.66 -11.85 8.77
N ILE A 327 -5.01 -12.84 9.41
CA ILE A 327 -5.66 -13.76 10.37
C ILE A 327 -6.09 -12.99 11.62
N ASP A 328 -5.21 -12.17 12.22
CA ASP A 328 -5.50 -11.35 13.40
C ASP A 328 -6.66 -10.37 13.15
N ASN A 329 -6.74 -9.81 11.94
CA ASN A 329 -7.85 -8.94 11.54
C ASN A 329 -9.08 -9.69 11.02
N GLN A 330 -9.05 -11.02 11.02
CA GLN A 330 -10.14 -11.89 10.55
C GLN A 330 -10.61 -11.53 9.14
N VAL A 331 -9.69 -11.18 8.24
CA VAL A 331 -10.02 -10.77 6.86
C VAL A 331 -10.76 -11.89 6.12
N ASN A 332 -10.46 -13.16 6.41
CA ASN A 332 -11.19 -14.29 5.84
C ASN A 332 -12.67 -14.33 6.22
N ASN A 333 -13.10 -13.68 7.32
CA ASN A 333 -14.52 -13.54 7.62
C ASN A 333 -15.24 -12.60 6.64
N MET A 334 -14.51 -11.81 5.83
CA MET A 334 -15.06 -11.04 4.70
C MET A 334 -15.48 -11.93 3.54
N ARG A 335 -15.09 -13.21 3.54
CA ARG A 335 -15.48 -14.18 2.52
C ARG A 335 -16.32 -15.25 3.18
N ASP A 336 -17.63 -15.20 2.99
CA ASP A 336 -18.44 -16.36 3.34
C ASP A 336 -18.29 -17.49 2.29
N LYS A 337 -18.74 -18.70 2.61
CA LYS A 337 -18.66 -19.85 1.70
C LYS A 337 -19.47 -19.68 0.41
N LYS A 338 -20.35 -18.67 0.31
CA LYS A 338 -21.18 -18.39 -0.87
C LYS A 338 -20.46 -17.48 -1.87
N HIS A 339 -19.45 -16.73 -1.44
CA HIS A 339 -18.65 -15.84 -2.29
C HIS A 339 -17.27 -16.45 -2.59
N GLN A 340 -17.26 -17.71 -3.04
CA GLN A 340 -16.04 -18.35 -3.54
C GLN A 340 -15.68 -17.78 -4.91
N PHE A 341 -14.38 -17.71 -5.18
CA PHE A 341 -13.88 -17.41 -6.51
C PHE A 341 -14.44 -18.39 -7.53
N GLN A 342 -14.65 -17.89 -8.73
CA GLN A 342 -15.00 -18.71 -9.88
C GLN A 342 -13.90 -19.75 -10.13
N LYS A 343 -14.30 -21.01 -10.32
CA LYS A 343 -13.38 -22.12 -10.56
C LYS A 343 -12.66 -22.00 -11.90
N ASN A 344 -13.39 -21.53 -12.91
CA ASN A 344 -12.89 -21.38 -14.28
C ASN A 344 -12.98 -19.90 -14.64
N ILE A 345 -11.83 -19.29 -14.93
CA ILE A 345 -11.73 -17.93 -15.45
C ILE A 345 -11.03 -17.95 -16.81
N ASN A 346 -11.31 -16.95 -17.63
CA ASN A 346 -10.69 -16.75 -18.94
C ASN A 346 -9.41 -15.92 -18.83
N LYS A 347 -9.39 -14.92 -17.93
CA LYS A 347 -8.27 -14.01 -17.76
C LYS A 347 -8.14 -13.47 -16.34
N ILE A 348 -6.92 -13.09 -15.97
CA ILE A 348 -6.59 -12.33 -14.77
C ILE A 348 -6.10 -10.94 -15.21
N ILE A 349 -6.74 -9.90 -14.72
CA ILE A 349 -6.41 -8.50 -15.03
C ILE A 349 -5.72 -7.86 -13.83
N PHE A 350 -4.54 -7.26 -14.04
CA PHE A 350 -3.77 -6.56 -13.02
C PHE A 350 -3.78 -5.06 -13.32
N PHE A 351 -4.43 -4.28 -12.46
CA PHE A 351 -4.52 -2.84 -12.63
C PHE A 351 -4.03 -2.06 -11.40
N GLY A 352 -3.02 -1.21 -11.61
CA GLY A 352 -2.58 -0.26 -10.59
C GLY A 352 -1.95 -0.91 -9.35
N HIS A 353 -1.60 -2.19 -9.40
CA HIS A 353 -0.78 -2.84 -8.39
C HIS A 353 0.70 -2.55 -8.64
N SER A 354 1.50 -2.39 -7.58
CA SER A 354 2.96 -2.20 -7.71
C SER A 354 3.71 -3.48 -8.05
N LEU A 355 3.06 -4.64 -7.85
CA LEU A 355 3.65 -5.98 -7.89
C LEU A 355 4.89 -6.07 -6.99
N GLY A 356 4.81 -5.45 -5.80
CA GLY A 356 5.91 -5.48 -4.84
C GLY A 356 6.11 -6.87 -4.26
N HIS A 357 7.37 -7.16 -3.87
CA HIS A 357 7.76 -8.46 -3.32
C HIS A 357 6.88 -8.91 -2.16
N ALA A 358 6.49 -8.00 -1.26
CA ALA A 358 5.65 -8.31 -0.10
C ALA A 358 4.24 -8.86 -0.42
N ASP A 359 3.85 -8.89 -1.69
CA ASP A 359 2.59 -9.48 -2.17
C ASP A 359 2.80 -10.77 -2.99
N TYR A 360 4.05 -11.24 -3.18
CA TYR A 360 4.37 -12.39 -4.04
C TYR A 360 3.66 -13.66 -3.56
N SER A 361 3.68 -13.96 -2.26
CA SER A 361 2.97 -15.12 -1.71
C SER A 361 1.46 -15.15 -2.00
N TYR A 362 0.80 -13.98 -2.12
CA TYR A 362 -0.60 -13.92 -2.56
C TYR A 362 -0.75 -14.29 -4.03
N PHE A 363 0.11 -13.75 -4.88
CA PHE A 363 0.09 -14.04 -6.32
C PHE A 363 0.45 -15.49 -6.60
N GLU A 364 1.44 -16.06 -5.91
CA GLU A 364 1.81 -17.47 -6.01
C GLU A 364 0.63 -18.38 -5.66
N SER A 365 -0.02 -18.14 -4.52
CA SER A 365 -1.22 -18.90 -4.12
C SER A 365 -2.35 -18.77 -5.15
N LEU A 366 -2.51 -17.59 -5.75
CA LEU A 366 -3.52 -17.34 -6.78
C LEU A 366 -3.20 -18.08 -8.08
N PHE A 367 -1.93 -18.06 -8.46
CA PHE A 367 -1.41 -18.73 -9.65
C PHE A 367 -1.53 -20.25 -9.56
N ASP A 368 -1.35 -20.80 -8.36
CA ASP A 368 -1.60 -22.21 -8.05
C ASP A 368 -3.10 -22.56 -8.16
N ILE A 369 -3.99 -21.75 -7.55
CA ILE A 369 -5.44 -21.97 -7.59
C ILE A 369 -5.94 -22.09 -9.03
N TYR A 370 -5.42 -21.26 -9.92
CA TYR A 370 -5.81 -21.20 -11.32
C TYR A 370 -4.94 -22.03 -12.26
N ASN A 371 -3.90 -22.66 -11.74
CA ASN A 371 -2.87 -23.36 -12.49
C ASN A 371 -2.47 -22.57 -13.75
N ILE A 372 -1.92 -21.37 -13.57
CA ILE A 372 -1.62 -20.48 -14.71
C ILE A 372 -0.60 -21.09 -15.68
N TYR A 373 0.18 -22.10 -15.25
CA TYR A 373 1.18 -22.75 -16.08
C TYR A 373 0.54 -23.69 -17.11
N ASP A 374 -0.45 -24.51 -16.74
CA ASP A 374 -1.06 -25.51 -17.63
C ASP A 374 -2.49 -25.19 -18.10
N SER A 375 -3.06 -24.07 -17.65
CA SER A 375 -4.39 -23.62 -18.10
C SER A 375 -4.35 -22.94 -19.49
N ASN A 376 -5.41 -22.22 -19.88
CA ASN A 376 -5.43 -21.30 -21.03
C ASN A 376 -5.70 -19.85 -20.60
N ILE A 377 -5.41 -19.52 -19.34
CA ILE A 377 -5.74 -18.23 -18.74
C ILE A 377 -4.81 -17.13 -19.29
N GLU A 378 -5.39 -16.03 -19.73
CA GLU A 378 -4.64 -14.83 -20.11
C GLU A 378 -4.29 -13.97 -18.88
N LEU A 379 -3.10 -13.40 -18.85
CA LEU A 379 -2.62 -12.45 -17.84
C LEU A 379 -2.47 -11.06 -18.47
N ASN A 380 -3.34 -10.14 -18.07
CA ASN A 380 -3.40 -8.79 -18.63
C ASN A 380 -2.90 -7.77 -17.61
N PHE A 381 -1.69 -7.25 -17.81
CA PHE A 381 -1.09 -6.25 -16.95
C PHE A 381 -1.21 -4.86 -17.56
N TYR A 382 -1.63 -3.88 -16.75
CA TYR A 382 -1.76 -2.49 -17.19
C TYR A 382 -0.65 -1.60 -16.64
N TYR A 383 0.11 -0.95 -17.53
CA TYR A 383 1.08 0.08 -17.15
C TYR A 383 0.46 1.47 -17.20
N LYS A 384 0.98 2.40 -16.38
CA LYS A 384 0.51 3.77 -16.35
C LYS A 384 0.88 4.52 -17.64
N LYS A 385 -0.13 5.06 -18.33
CA LYS A 385 0.07 5.98 -19.45
C LYS A 385 0.59 7.34 -18.96
N GLY A 386 1.73 7.75 -19.47
CA GLY A 386 2.34 9.06 -19.32
C GLY A 386 1.81 10.10 -20.30
N SER A 387 2.41 11.29 -20.27
CA SER A 387 2.05 12.41 -21.14
C SER A 387 2.82 12.44 -22.46
N SER A 388 3.74 11.49 -22.67
CA SER A 388 4.57 11.36 -23.88
C SER A 388 4.98 9.91 -24.08
N ASP A 389 5.28 9.53 -25.32
CA ASP A 389 5.70 8.17 -25.68
C ASP A 389 6.95 7.72 -24.91
N PHE A 390 7.85 8.65 -24.59
CA PHE A 390 9.02 8.36 -23.75
C PHE A 390 8.61 7.90 -22.35
N LEU A 391 7.67 8.59 -21.70
CA LEU A 391 7.17 8.22 -20.38
C LEU A 391 6.32 6.94 -20.40
N ASP A 392 5.61 6.68 -21.50
CA ASP A 392 4.91 5.43 -21.73
C ASP A 392 5.89 4.26 -21.78
N ARG A 393 6.97 4.37 -22.58
CA ARG A 393 8.02 3.35 -22.67
C ARG A 393 8.69 3.08 -21.33
N LEU A 394 9.03 4.13 -20.57
CA LEU A 394 9.61 3.96 -19.23
C LEU A 394 8.65 3.25 -18.26
N SER A 395 7.36 3.61 -18.31
CA SER A 395 6.35 3.00 -17.44
C SER A 395 6.09 1.54 -17.82
N ALA A 396 6.04 1.24 -19.12
CA ALA A 396 5.93 -0.11 -19.65
C ALA A 396 7.14 -0.97 -19.26
N GLN A 397 8.37 -0.47 -19.45
CA GLN A 397 9.59 -1.16 -19.07
C GLN A 397 9.62 -1.50 -17.58
N LYS A 398 9.33 -0.52 -16.71
CA LYS A 398 9.28 -0.77 -15.27
C LYS A 398 8.23 -1.82 -14.90
N THR A 399 7.06 -1.77 -15.52
CA THR A 399 5.99 -2.74 -15.26
C THR A 399 6.40 -4.13 -15.72
N LEU A 400 7.05 -4.24 -16.88
CA LEU A 400 7.58 -5.50 -17.41
C LEU A 400 8.65 -6.10 -16.49
N GLU A 401 9.56 -5.28 -15.95
CA GLU A 401 10.57 -5.73 -14.98
C GLU A 401 9.92 -6.36 -13.75
N GLU A 402 8.87 -5.75 -13.19
CA GLU A 402 8.17 -6.31 -12.03
C GLU A 402 7.36 -7.57 -12.36
N ILE A 403 6.75 -7.64 -13.56
CA ILE A 403 6.09 -8.86 -14.05
C ILE A 403 7.09 -10.02 -14.16
N ILE A 404 8.26 -9.78 -14.76
CA ILE A 404 9.28 -10.82 -14.93
C ILE A 404 9.77 -11.31 -13.57
N LYS A 405 10.03 -10.41 -12.61
CA LYS A 405 10.43 -10.80 -11.24
C LYS A 405 9.36 -11.67 -10.57
N LEU A 406 8.11 -11.25 -10.62
CA LEU A 406 6.99 -11.98 -10.02
C LEU A 406 6.85 -13.38 -10.62
N LEU A 407 6.81 -13.48 -11.95
CA LEU A 407 6.63 -14.76 -12.64
C LEU A 407 7.84 -15.68 -12.47
N THR A 408 9.05 -15.12 -12.43
CA THR A 408 10.28 -15.89 -12.16
C THR A 408 10.29 -16.42 -10.73
N SER A 409 9.90 -15.59 -9.74
CA SER A 409 9.76 -16.02 -8.34
C SER A 409 8.78 -17.18 -8.21
N TYR A 410 7.57 -17.02 -8.77
CA TYR A 410 6.56 -18.10 -8.79
C TYR A 410 7.07 -19.35 -9.51
N GLY A 411 7.80 -19.18 -10.62
CA GLY A 411 8.40 -20.29 -11.33
C GLY A 411 9.35 -21.12 -10.46
N GLN A 412 10.12 -20.48 -9.59
CA GLN A 412 11.10 -21.13 -8.71
C GLN A 412 10.45 -21.92 -7.57
N THR A 413 9.20 -21.60 -7.19
CA THR A 413 8.47 -22.32 -6.14
C THR A 413 7.79 -23.60 -6.65
N SER A 414 7.63 -23.74 -7.97
CA SER A 414 7.00 -24.93 -8.57
C SER A 414 7.90 -26.18 -8.50
N THR A 415 7.31 -27.33 -8.10
CA THR A 415 8.04 -28.61 -7.88
C THR A 415 8.69 -29.19 -9.13
N ASN A 416 8.25 -28.75 -10.30
CA ASN A 416 8.86 -29.10 -11.58
C ASN A 416 9.69 -27.88 -12.01
N GLN A 417 10.98 -28.06 -12.32
CA GLN A 417 11.93 -27.01 -12.74
C GLN A 417 11.55 -26.32 -14.07
N HIS A 418 10.36 -25.71 -14.13
CA HIS A 418 9.81 -24.99 -15.27
C HIS A 418 9.92 -23.47 -15.10
N GLY A 419 10.44 -23.02 -13.95
CA GLY A 419 10.37 -21.64 -13.50
C GLY A 419 11.12 -20.62 -14.35
N GLU A 420 12.24 -21.01 -14.96
CA GLU A 420 12.97 -20.12 -15.87
C GLU A 420 12.20 -19.86 -17.17
N ASN A 421 11.23 -20.71 -17.52
CA ASN A 421 10.59 -20.68 -18.83
C ASN A 421 9.10 -20.28 -18.81
N ILE A 422 8.51 -19.99 -17.65
CA ILE A 422 7.08 -19.60 -17.58
C ILE A 422 6.82 -18.33 -18.38
N VAL A 423 7.69 -17.32 -18.28
CA VAL A 423 7.54 -16.06 -19.03
C VAL A 423 7.52 -16.34 -20.53
N ASN A 424 8.48 -17.12 -21.03
CA ASN A 424 8.57 -17.46 -22.45
C ASN A 424 7.38 -18.32 -22.91
N LYS A 425 6.93 -19.29 -22.10
CA LYS A 425 5.75 -20.10 -22.42
C LYS A 425 4.53 -19.22 -22.59
N LEU A 426 4.24 -18.36 -21.62
CA LEU A 426 3.10 -17.43 -21.67
C LEU A 426 3.17 -16.50 -22.88
N LEU A 427 4.36 -16.05 -23.28
CA LEU A 427 4.54 -15.22 -24.47
C LEU A 427 4.33 -16.00 -25.77
N LEU A 428 4.88 -17.22 -25.89
CA LEU A 428 4.69 -18.09 -27.07
C LEU A 428 3.23 -18.49 -27.26
N GLU A 429 2.52 -18.72 -26.16
CA GLU A 429 1.08 -19.02 -26.14
C GLU A 429 0.19 -17.77 -26.27
N GLN A 430 0.77 -16.57 -26.36
CA GLN A 430 0.05 -15.28 -26.46
C GLN A 430 -0.89 -15.00 -25.26
N ARG A 431 -0.51 -15.48 -24.07
CA ARG A 431 -1.28 -15.34 -22.83
C ARG A 431 -0.75 -14.27 -21.87
N LEU A 432 0.37 -13.61 -22.17
CA LEU A 432 0.91 -12.52 -21.35
C LEU A 432 0.83 -11.19 -22.10
N ASN A 433 -0.06 -10.31 -21.63
CA ASN A 433 -0.35 -9.03 -22.28
C ASN A 433 0.07 -7.85 -21.39
N LEU A 434 0.74 -6.86 -22.00
CA LEU A 434 1.08 -5.59 -21.37
C LEU A 434 0.35 -4.45 -22.10
N LEU A 435 -0.57 -3.79 -21.39
CA LEU A 435 -1.53 -2.83 -21.96
C LEU A 435 -1.40 -1.44 -21.31
N PRO A 436 -1.62 -0.34 -22.05
CA PRO A 436 -1.65 1.00 -21.45
C PRO A 436 -2.92 1.21 -20.62
N SER A 437 -2.79 1.89 -19.47
CA SER A 437 -3.95 2.35 -18.70
C SER A 437 -4.83 3.30 -19.51
N PRO A 438 -6.16 3.29 -19.33
CA PRO A 438 -7.06 4.17 -20.07
C PRO A 438 -6.80 5.64 -19.81
N SER A 439 -7.05 6.51 -20.78
CA SER A 439 -7.00 7.96 -20.59
C SER A 439 -8.29 8.46 -19.91
N ILE A 440 -8.29 8.61 -18.59
CA ILE A 440 -9.40 9.27 -17.87
C ILE A 440 -9.12 10.76 -17.76
N ASN A 441 -9.23 11.52 -18.86
CA ASN A 441 -9.16 12.99 -18.85
C ASN A 441 -10.45 13.65 -19.35
N LYS A 442 -10.68 14.87 -18.87
CA LYS A 442 -11.90 15.69 -18.98
C LYS A 442 -12.40 15.78 -20.43
N GLY A 443 -13.49 15.11 -20.77
CA GLY A 443 -14.24 15.39 -22.01
C GLY A 443 -14.61 14.20 -22.89
N THR A 444 -14.09 12.99 -22.65
CA THR A 444 -14.48 11.81 -23.44
C THR A 444 -14.88 10.64 -22.54
N LEU A 445 -16.14 10.72 -22.11
CA LEU A 445 -17.17 9.67 -22.08
C LEU A 445 -18.42 10.25 -21.40
#